data_AF-A0A836QIE6-F1
#
_entry.id   AF-A0A836QIE6-F1
#
_cell.length_a   1.000
_cell.length_b   1.000
_cell.length_c   1.000
_cell.angle_alpha   90.00
_cell.angle_beta   90.00
_cell.angle_gamma   90.00
#
_symmetry.space_group_name_H-M   'P 1'
#
loop_
_entity.id
_entity.type
_entity.pdbx_description
1 polymer ?
#
loop_
_entity_poly.entity_id
_entity_poly.type
_entity_poly.pdbx_seq_one_letter_code
_entity_poly.pdbx_strand_id
1 'polypeptide(L)'
;TGRPKIAKFEGGYHGSHDAVEISVAPSLDEAGPADAPHAVPQVRGMAPHAVDEVVILPYDDESSVERLVSAHRQELACILLDPKAGVLPQRADFMRFVEQTARRCDVPLILDEIVGFRVGTGGIQEQIGITPDLTTYGKIIGGGLPVGAFGGRAELMDLLDGTQGPTGFFQSGTYSGHPLVMAAGLATLSQLTPAAFRHMNELTEHLCYGIARQLLRLEVKGKAVHCGSVFSIYFTDGELTDYRSLSRCDKERARSVFLALLERGYFLSHNLGMNSLSLPIQAEHVDGLIDAFGEAVGATL
;
A
#
# COMPACT_ATOMS: atom_id res chain seq x y z
N THR A 1 1.55 -24.65 -1.63
CA THR A 1 0.16 -25.07 -1.95
C THR A 1 0.07 -25.93 -3.21
N GLY A 2 0.96 -25.76 -4.20
CA GLY A 2 0.86 -26.48 -5.49
C GLY A 2 -0.24 -25.93 -6.42
N ARG A 3 -0.90 -24.85 -6.00
CA ARG A 3 -1.97 -24.18 -6.74
C ARG A 3 -1.35 -23.07 -7.61
N PRO A 4 -1.86 -22.80 -8.83
CA PRO A 4 -1.15 -21.95 -9.79
C PRO A 4 -1.50 -20.46 -9.71
N LYS A 5 -2.68 -20.08 -9.20
CA LYS A 5 -3.17 -18.70 -9.25
C LYS A 5 -2.86 -17.92 -7.99
N ILE A 6 -2.83 -16.60 -8.10
CA ILE A 6 -2.85 -15.70 -6.94
C ILE A 6 -4.12 -14.84 -6.96
N ALA A 7 -4.54 -14.35 -5.80
CA ALA A 7 -5.52 -13.28 -5.70
C ALA A 7 -4.84 -12.00 -5.24
N LYS A 8 -5.21 -10.86 -5.82
CA LYS A 8 -4.79 -9.52 -5.36
C LYS A 8 -5.92 -8.53 -5.54
N PHE A 9 -5.79 -7.34 -4.99
CA PHE A 9 -6.84 -6.34 -5.06
C PHE A 9 -6.66 -5.37 -6.24
N GLU A 10 -7.78 -4.94 -6.84
CA GLU A 10 -7.84 -3.94 -7.90
C GLU A 10 -7.15 -2.65 -7.43
N GLY A 11 -6.22 -2.11 -8.22
CA GLY A 11 -5.46 -0.91 -7.87
C GLY A 11 -4.29 -1.14 -6.91
N GLY A 12 -4.09 -2.36 -6.40
CA GLY A 12 -2.96 -2.70 -5.52
C GLY A 12 -1.65 -2.80 -6.29
N TYR A 13 -0.61 -2.09 -5.85
CA TYR A 13 0.74 -2.18 -6.40
C TYR A 13 1.67 -2.94 -5.46
N HIS A 14 2.29 -4.01 -5.98
CA HIS A 14 3.17 -4.91 -5.22
C HIS A 14 4.54 -5.13 -5.89
N GLY A 15 4.94 -4.19 -6.76
CA GLY A 15 6.14 -4.30 -7.59
C GLY A 15 5.83 -4.62 -9.05
N SER A 16 6.87 -5.01 -9.79
CA SER A 16 6.83 -5.22 -11.25
C SER A 16 7.08 -6.68 -11.64
N HIS A 17 6.66 -7.62 -10.79
CA HIS A 17 6.62 -9.03 -11.17
C HIS A 17 5.30 -9.28 -11.89
N ASP A 18 5.33 -9.96 -13.05
CA ASP A 18 4.20 -10.09 -13.98
C ASP A 18 2.86 -10.36 -13.29
N ALA A 19 2.79 -11.41 -12.45
CA ALA A 19 1.56 -11.78 -11.75
C ALA A 19 0.99 -10.66 -10.84
N VAL A 20 1.85 -9.86 -10.20
CA VAL A 20 1.37 -8.81 -9.28
C VAL A 20 1.19 -7.46 -9.96
N GLU A 21 1.64 -7.33 -11.20
CA GLU A 21 1.47 -6.11 -12.00
C GLU A 21 0.07 -6.04 -12.64
N ILE A 22 -0.63 -7.17 -12.80
CA ILE A 22 -2.01 -7.20 -13.32
C ILE A 22 -2.96 -6.31 -12.49
N SER A 23 -3.76 -5.48 -13.17
CA SER A 23 -4.76 -4.57 -12.60
C SER A 23 -4.21 -3.59 -11.54
N VAL A 24 -2.98 -3.07 -11.71
CA VAL A 24 -2.42 -2.00 -10.87
C VAL A 24 -3.11 -0.65 -11.13
N ALA A 25 -3.40 -0.31 -12.37
CA ALA A 25 -4.15 0.90 -12.73
C ALA A 25 -4.99 0.67 -14.01
N PRO A 26 -5.93 -0.29 -13.99
CA PRO A 26 -6.76 -0.59 -15.15
C PRO A 26 -7.63 0.61 -15.53
N SER A 27 -7.88 0.82 -16.82
CA SER A 27 -8.90 1.79 -17.21
C SER A 27 -10.28 1.29 -16.76
N LEU A 28 -11.18 2.21 -16.39
CA LEU A 28 -12.47 1.82 -15.82
C LEU A 28 -13.38 1.07 -16.82
N ASP A 29 -13.16 1.26 -18.12
CA ASP A 29 -13.83 0.54 -19.19
C ASP A 29 -13.33 -0.91 -19.34
N GLU A 30 -12.05 -1.18 -19.07
CA GLU A 30 -11.47 -2.53 -19.13
C GLU A 30 -11.66 -3.30 -17.81
N ALA A 31 -11.78 -2.58 -16.69
CA ALA A 31 -11.87 -3.13 -15.33
C ALA A 31 -13.10 -4.01 -15.07
N GLY A 32 -14.12 -3.98 -15.92
CA GLY A 32 -15.32 -4.81 -15.77
C GLY A 32 -16.22 -4.44 -14.58
N PRO A 33 -17.11 -5.34 -14.14
CA PRO A 33 -18.01 -5.12 -13.00
C PRO A 33 -17.23 -4.84 -11.69
N ALA A 34 -17.78 -4.00 -10.81
CA ALA A 34 -17.11 -3.65 -9.54
C ALA A 34 -17.07 -4.83 -8.55
N ASP A 35 -18.10 -5.67 -8.58
CA ASP A 35 -18.24 -6.88 -7.76
C ASP A 35 -17.49 -8.09 -8.37
N ALA A 36 -17.02 -7.99 -9.61
CA ALA A 36 -16.21 -9.01 -10.26
C ALA A 36 -15.19 -8.36 -11.22
N PRO A 37 -14.17 -7.66 -10.69
CA PRO A 37 -13.20 -6.97 -11.52
C PRO A 37 -12.47 -7.92 -12.48
N HIS A 38 -12.22 -7.46 -13.69
CA HIS A 38 -11.43 -8.19 -14.66
C HIS A 38 -9.92 -8.09 -14.34
N ALA A 39 -9.19 -9.16 -14.67
CA ALA A 39 -7.74 -9.12 -14.76
C ALA A 39 -7.33 -8.36 -16.03
N VAL A 40 -6.64 -7.23 -15.86
CA VAL A 40 -6.23 -6.34 -16.95
C VAL A 40 -4.70 -6.20 -16.95
N PRO A 41 -4.00 -6.46 -18.08
CA PRO A 41 -2.57 -6.24 -18.16
C PRO A 41 -2.21 -4.78 -17.89
N GLN A 42 -1.20 -4.53 -17.05
CA GLN A 42 -0.76 -3.17 -16.74
C GLN A 42 0.07 -2.54 -17.86
N VAL A 43 0.90 -3.35 -18.52
CA VAL A 43 1.78 -2.89 -19.58
C VAL A 43 1.56 -3.70 -20.85
N ARG A 44 1.76 -3.06 -21.99
CA ARG A 44 1.73 -3.74 -23.29
C ARG A 44 2.91 -4.71 -23.38
N GLY A 45 2.64 -5.92 -23.88
CA GLY A 45 3.67 -6.94 -24.09
C GLY A 45 3.83 -7.95 -22.94
N MET A 46 3.02 -7.85 -21.88
CA MET A 46 2.90 -8.94 -20.90
C MET A 46 2.46 -10.23 -21.59
N ALA A 47 2.91 -11.38 -21.07
CA ALA A 47 2.49 -12.67 -21.59
C ALA A 47 0.95 -12.76 -21.57
N PRO A 48 0.29 -13.17 -22.67
CA PRO A 48 -1.17 -13.18 -22.74
C PRO A 48 -1.84 -14.03 -21.65
N HIS A 49 -1.17 -15.07 -21.15
CA HIS A 49 -1.70 -15.95 -20.11
C HIS A 49 -1.50 -15.43 -18.69
N ALA A 50 -0.72 -14.36 -18.47
CA ALA A 50 -0.46 -13.82 -17.13
C ALA A 50 -1.75 -13.32 -16.45
N VAL A 51 -2.75 -12.88 -17.22
CA VAL A 51 -4.05 -12.48 -16.69
C VAL A 51 -4.85 -13.66 -16.15
N ASP A 52 -4.68 -14.86 -16.72
CA ASP A 52 -5.42 -16.06 -16.32
C ASP A 52 -4.94 -16.59 -14.96
N GLU A 53 -3.74 -16.18 -14.53
CA GLU A 53 -3.10 -16.58 -13.28
C GLU A 53 -3.54 -15.72 -12.08
N VAL A 54 -4.33 -14.66 -12.30
CA VAL A 54 -4.61 -13.65 -11.28
C VAL A 54 -6.11 -13.42 -11.12
N VAL A 55 -6.62 -13.65 -9.91
CA VAL A 55 -7.98 -13.28 -9.51
C VAL A 55 -7.94 -11.88 -8.90
N ILE A 56 -8.75 -10.95 -9.44
CA ILE A 56 -8.82 -9.58 -8.93
C ILE A 56 -9.98 -9.44 -7.95
N LEU A 57 -9.66 -8.97 -6.76
CA LEU A 57 -10.60 -8.71 -5.67
C LEU A 57 -10.89 -7.20 -5.55
N PRO A 58 -12.13 -6.80 -5.28
CA PRO A 58 -12.43 -5.42 -4.93
C PRO A 58 -12.04 -5.12 -3.47
N TYR A 59 -11.55 -3.90 -3.22
CA TYR A 59 -11.46 -3.37 -1.85
C TYR A 59 -12.86 -2.98 -1.35
N ASP A 60 -13.06 -3.04 -0.04
CA ASP A 60 -14.28 -2.58 0.65
C ASP A 60 -15.60 -3.28 0.23
N ASP A 61 -15.52 -4.51 -0.30
CA ASP A 61 -16.67 -5.38 -0.59
C ASP A 61 -16.43 -6.83 -0.11
N GLU A 62 -16.82 -7.09 1.13
CA GLU A 62 -16.73 -8.40 1.78
C GLU A 62 -17.44 -9.51 0.97
N SER A 63 -18.60 -9.20 0.40
CA SER A 63 -19.43 -10.19 -0.29
C SER A 63 -18.78 -10.71 -1.57
N SER A 64 -18.14 -9.81 -2.33
CA SER A 64 -17.42 -10.16 -3.54
C SER A 64 -16.11 -10.86 -3.24
N VAL A 65 -15.37 -10.43 -2.21
CA VAL A 65 -14.17 -11.13 -1.73
C VAL A 65 -14.50 -12.59 -1.38
N GLU A 66 -15.51 -12.83 -0.55
CA GLU A 66 -15.88 -14.19 -0.16
C GLU A 66 -16.29 -15.05 -1.35
N ARG A 67 -17.11 -14.51 -2.24
CA ARG A 67 -17.57 -15.22 -3.45
C ARG A 67 -16.40 -15.59 -4.36
N LEU A 68 -15.53 -14.64 -4.69
CA LEU A 68 -14.42 -14.83 -5.62
C LEU A 68 -13.36 -15.79 -5.04
N VAL A 69 -12.97 -15.59 -3.77
CA VAL A 69 -12.00 -16.48 -3.12
C VAL A 69 -12.56 -17.89 -2.99
N SER A 70 -13.84 -18.05 -2.59
CA SER A 70 -14.45 -19.37 -2.45
C SER A 70 -14.57 -20.11 -3.78
N ALA A 71 -14.89 -19.40 -4.87
CA ALA A 71 -14.99 -19.97 -6.21
C ALA A 71 -13.63 -20.49 -6.72
N HIS A 72 -12.54 -19.80 -6.37
CA HIS A 72 -11.19 -20.13 -6.84
C HIS A 72 -10.29 -20.80 -5.80
N ARG A 73 -10.80 -21.15 -4.61
CA ARG A 73 -9.97 -21.63 -3.48
C ARG A 73 -9.05 -22.81 -3.81
N GLN A 74 -9.45 -23.69 -4.73
CA GLN A 74 -8.64 -24.85 -5.15
C GLN A 74 -7.51 -24.48 -6.11
N GLU A 75 -7.54 -23.27 -6.68
CA GLU A 75 -6.56 -22.74 -7.63
C GLU A 75 -5.70 -21.64 -7.00
N LEU A 76 -6.10 -21.06 -5.87
CA LEU A 76 -5.41 -19.94 -5.22
C LEU A 76 -4.28 -20.40 -4.30
N ALA A 77 -3.06 -20.01 -4.66
CA ALA A 77 -1.84 -20.20 -3.89
C ALA A 77 -1.70 -19.20 -2.74
N CYS A 78 -2.22 -17.98 -2.92
CA CYS A 78 -2.27 -16.95 -1.89
C CYS A 78 -3.29 -15.85 -2.23
N ILE A 79 -3.62 -15.05 -1.22
CA ILE A 79 -4.20 -13.71 -1.35
C ILE A 79 -3.11 -12.70 -0.98
N LEU A 80 -2.82 -11.74 -1.85
CA LEU A 80 -1.87 -10.65 -1.63
C LEU A 80 -2.65 -9.36 -1.32
N LEU A 81 -2.38 -8.78 -0.14
CA LEU A 81 -3.13 -7.64 0.39
C LEU A 81 -2.18 -6.50 0.80
N ASP A 82 -2.34 -5.30 0.22
CA ASP A 82 -1.79 -4.06 0.78
C ASP A 82 -2.85 -3.47 1.71
N PRO A 83 -2.68 -3.50 3.04
CA PRO A 83 -3.70 -3.07 3.98
C PRO A 83 -3.94 -1.55 3.96
N LYS A 84 -3.06 -0.77 3.32
CA LYS A 84 -3.25 0.68 3.14
C LYS A 84 -3.94 1.01 1.80
N ALA A 85 -4.05 0.05 0.88
CA ALA A 85 -4.64 0.20 -0.46
C ALA A 85 -4.24 1.50 -1.19
N GLY A 86 -2.94 1.75 -1.38
CA GLY A 86 -2.52 3.02 -2.03
C GLY A 86 -2.70 4.31 -1.19
N VAL A 87 -2.96 4.17 0.11
CA VAL A 87 -3.30 5.23 1.10
C VAL A 87 -4.75 5.67 0.98
N LEU A 88 -5.65 4.71 1.16
CA LEU A 88 -7.08 4.92 1.34
C LEU A 88 -7.46 4.71 2.81
N PRO A 89 -8.56 5.29 3.29
CA PRO A 89 -9.07 5.10 4.66
C PRO A 89 -9.71 3.71 4.83
N GLN A 90 -8.89 2.67 4.70
CA GLN A 90 -9.32 1.28 4.77
C GLN A 90 -9.85 0.91 6.16
N ARG A 91 -10.94 0.11 6.19
CA ARG A 91 -11.55 -0.35 7.44
C ARG A 91 -10.78 -1.54 8.00
N ALA A 92 -10.43 -1.46 9.29
CA ALA A 92 -9.79 -2.58 10.00
C ALA A 92 -10.63 -3.87 9.93
N ASP A 93 -11.95 -3.76 10.00
CA ASP A 93 -12.85 -4.91 9.93
C ASP A 93 -12.88 -5.57 8.56
N PHE A 94 -12.72 -4.82 7.47
CA PHE A 94 -12.55 -5.38 6.13
C PHE A 94 -11.26 -6.21 6.05
N MET A 95 -10.15 -5.70 6.59
CA MET A 95 -8.87 -6.42 6.58
C MET A 95 -8.94 -7.72 7.41
N ARG A 96 -9.62 -7.69 8.57
CA ARG A 96 -9.89 -8.89 9.36
C ARG A 96 -10.80 -9.88 8.61
N PHE A 97 -11.78 -9.37 7.87
CA PHE A 97 -12.66 -10.21 7.06
C PHE A 97 -11.90 -10.94 5.94
N VAL A 98 -10.96 -10.27 5.27
CA VAL A 98 -10.09 -10.89 4.25
C VAL A 98 -9.27 -12.03 4.87
N GLU A 99 -8.69 -11.80 6.05
CA GLU A 99 -7.92 -12.80 6.78
C GLU A 99 -8.76 -14.02 7.19
N GLN A 100 -9.97 -13.79 7.70
CA GLN A 100 -10.90 -14.86 8.06
C GLN A 100 -11.34 -15.66 6.82
N THR A 101 -11.56 -14.97 5.70
CA THR A 101 -11.90 -15.61 4.42
C THR A 101 -10.75 -16.48 3.92
N ALA A 102 -9.51 -15.96 3.96
CA ALA A 102 -8.30 -16.70 3.60
C ALA A 102 -8.19 -18.00 4.40
N ARG A 103 -8.34 -17.91 5.74
CA ARG A 103 -8.32 -19.07 6.65
C ARG A 103 -9.43 -20.08 6.33
N ARG A 104 -10.67 -19.62 6.16
CA ARG A 104 -11.84 -20.49 5.86
C ARG A 104 -11.70 -21.21 4.52
N CYS A 105 -11.06 -20.57 3.56
CA CYS A 105 -10.83 -21.13 2.22
C CYS A 105 -9.53 -21.94 2.11
N ASP A 106 -8.73 -22.05 3.18
CA ASP A 106 -7.40 -22.68 3.18
C ASP A 106 -6.48 -22.06 2.13
N VAL A 107 -6.46 -20.72 2.04
CA VAL A 107 -5.61 -19.95 1.12
C VAL A 107 -4.67 -19.08 1.96
N PRO A 108 -3.34 -19.20 1.80
CA PRO A 108 -2.39 -18.35 2.51
C PRO A 108 -2.62 -16.84 2.27
N LEU A 109 -2.58 -16.04 3.32
CA LEU A 109 -2.59 -14.58 3.23
C LEU A 109 -1.15 -14.05 3.23
N ILE A 110 -0.79 -13.24 2.23
CA ILE A 110 0.44 -12.47 2.17
C ILE A 110 0.08 -10.99 2.39
N LEU A 111 0.65 -10.39 3.42
CA LEU A 111 0.49 -8.96 3.67
C LEU A 111 1.65 -8.17 3.09
N ASP A 112 1.36 -7.20 2.23
CA ASP A 112 2.34 -6.27 1.71
C ASP A 112 2.51 -5.08 2.64
N GLU A 113 3.55 -5.13 3.47
CA GLU A 113 3.92 -4.06 4.39
C GLU A 113 5.14 -3.27 3.91
N ILE A 114 5.48 -3.34 2.61
CA ILE A 114 6.63 -2.62 2.04
C ILE A 114 6.54 -1.11 2.35
N VAL A 115 5.34 -0.55 2.33
CA VAL A 115 5.07 0.81 2.85
C VAL A 115 4.47 0.75 4.25
N GLY A 116 3.55 -0.19 4.49
CA GLY A 116 2.74 -0.28 5.70
C GLY A 116 3.53 -0.39 6.99
N PHE A 117 4.69 -1.07 6.98
CA PHE A 117 5.49 -1.36 8.17
C PHE A 117 5.87 -0.11 8.97
N ARG A 118 5.90 1.06 8.33
CA ARG A 118 6.29 2.33 8.96
C ARG A 118 5.24 2.97 9.87
N VAL A 119 4.11 2.32 10.12
CA VAL A 119 3.07 2.84 11.03
C VAL A 119 3.38 2.63 12.50
N GLY A 120 4.24 1.66 12.83
CA GLY A 120 4.57 1.26 14.19
C GLY A 120 5.56 0.10 14.22
N THR A 121 5.98 -0.32 15.41
CA THR A 121 7.01 -1.37 15.58
C THR A 121 6.59 -2.73 15.04
N GLY A 122 5.30 -3.08 15.13
CA GLY A 122 4.76 -4.32 14.56
C GLY A 122 4.07 -4.15 13.20
N GLY A 123 4.16 -2.98 12.56
CA GLY A 123 3.46 -2.70 11.29
C GLY A 123 1.93 -2.60 11.42
N ILE A 124 1.25 -2.58 10.28
CA ILE A 124 -0.22 -2.51 10.21
C ILE A 124 -0.83 -3.81 10.74
N GLN A 125 -0.19 -4.96 10.52
CA GLN A 125 -0.64 -6.25 11.04
C GLN A 125 -0.85 -6.25 12.56
N GLU A 126 0.07 -5.65 13.33
CA GLU A 126 -0.06 -5.49 14.79
C GLU A 126 -1.20 -4.52 15.15
N GLN A 127 -1.30 -3.39 14.46
CA GLN A 127 -2.33 -2.38 14.71
C GLN A 127 -3.75 -2.91 14.50
N ILE A 128 -3.95 -3.74 13.47
CA ILE A 128 -5.26 -4.32 13.13
C ILE A 128 -5.51 -5.62 13.91
N GLY A 129 -4.45 -6.32 14.34
CA GLY A 129 -4.53 -7.62 14.99
C GLY A 129 -4.77 -8.77 14.00
N ILE A 130 -4.12 -8.71 12.84
CA ILE A 130 -4.10 -9.80 11.85
C ILE A 130 -2.74 -10.50 11.87
N THR A 131 -2.73 -11.81 11.62
CA THR A 131 -1.50 -12.59 11.51
C THR A 131 -1.48 -13.27 10.14
N PRO A 132 -0.79 -12.69 9.14
CA PRO A 132 -0.70 -13.29 7.81
C PRO A 132 0.22 -14.52 7.83
N ASP A 133 0.14 -15.33 6.80
CA ASP A 133 1.04 -16.46 6.60
C ASP A 133 2.45 -16.00 6.22
N LEU A 134 2.54 -14.93 5.44
CA LEU A 134 3.77 -14.22 5.08
C LEU A 134 3.54 -12.71 5.08
N THR A 135 4.60 -11.95 5.35
CA THR A 135 4.63 -10.50 5.22
C THR A 135 5.81 -10.10 4.34
N THR A 136 5.62 -9.15 3.42
CA THR A 136 6.69 -8.56 2.62
C THR A 136 7.08 -7.20 3.17
N TYR A 137 8.37 -6.89 3.10
CA TYR A 137 8.99 -5.68 3.62
C TYR A 137 9.97 -5.11 2.59
N GLY A 138 10.21 -3.80 2.67
CA GLY A 138 11.19 -3.10 1.85
C GLY A 138 11.37 -1.68 2.36
N LYS A 139 11.78 -0.77 1.48
CA LYS A 139 11.87 0.68 1.77
C LYS A 139 12.64 0.98 3.07
N ILE A 140 11.91 1.31 4.16
CA ILE A 140 12.51 1.79 5.41
C ILE A 140 13.45 0.78 6.07
N ILE A 141 13.29 -0.52 5.81
CA ILE A 141 14.14 -1.56 6.39
C ILE A 141 15.59 -1.50 5.87
N GLY A 142 15.85 -0.71 4.82
CA GLY A 142 17.18 -0.62 4.17
C GLY A 142 17.94 0.64 4.51
N GLY A 143 17.36 1.57 5.28
CA GLY A 143 18.00 2.84 5.61
C GLY A 143 18.42 3.66 4.39
N GLY A 144 17.62 3.60 3.31
CA GLY A 144 17.90 4.30 2.05
C GLY A 144 18.66 3.47 1.01
N LEU A 145 19.06 2.23 1.32
CA LEU A 145 19.70 1.32 0.37
C LEU A 145 18.71 0.28 -0.21
N PRO A 146 18.99 -0.30 -1.40
CA PRO A 146 18.12 -1.29 -2.03
C PRO A 146 17.96 -2.54 -1.17
N VAL A 147 16.72 -2.85 -0.80
CA VAL A 147 16.39 -4.01 0.04
C VAL A 147 14.96 -4.47 -0.19
N GLY A 148 14.76 -5.77 -0.05
CA GLY A 148 13.46 -6.40 0.16
C GLY A 148 13.65 -7.55 1.14
N ALA A 149 12.61 -7.86 1.90
CA ALA A 149 12.57 -9.03 2.76
C ALA A 149 11.15 -9.59 2.76
N PHE A 150 11.03 -10.88 3.07
CA PHE A 150 9.75 -11.48 3.40
C PHE A 150 9.97 -12.52 4.50
N GLY A 151 8.95 -12.77 5.29
CA GLY A 151 9.02 -13.73 6.39
C GLY A 151 7.63 -14.04 6.92
N GLY A 152 7.50 -15.12 7.68
CA GLY A 152 6.22 -15.54 8.25
C GLY A 152 6.31 -16.92 8.87
N ARG A 153 5.29 -17.77 8.63
CA ARG A 153 5.19 -19.11 9.20
C ARG A 153 6.44 -19.95 8.89
N ALA A 154 6.99 -20.60 9.91
CA ALA A 154 8.20 -21.42 9.80
C ALA A 154 8.07 -22.48 8.70
N GLU A 155 6.94 -23.19 8.64
CA GLU A 155 6.67 -24.22 7.62
C GLU A 155 6.77 -23.71 6.16
N LEU A 156 6.51 -22.41 5.92
CA LEU A 156 6.68 -21.80 4.60
C LEU A 156 8.12 -21.36 4.36
N MET A 157 8.79 -20.87 5.41
CA MET A 157 10.20 -20.47 5.35
C MET A 157 11.14 -21.67 5.20
N ASP A 158 10.76 -22.84 5.74
CA ASP A 158 11.50 -24.11 5.61
C ASP A 158 11.61 -24.55 4.15
N LEU A 159 10.73 -24.06 3.25
CA LEU A 159 10.87 -24.29 1.80
C LEU A 159 12.14 -23.64 1.23
N LEU A 160 12.72 -22.64 1.90
CA LEU A 160 13.97 -22.01 1.49
C LEU A 160 15.21 -22.66 2.12
N ASP A 161 15.02 -23.54 3.11
CA ASP A 161 16.11 -24.19 3.83
C ASP A 161 16.71 -25.34 3.03
N GLY A 162 17.78 -25.04 2.27
CA GLY A 162 18.56 -26.03 1.55
C GLY A 162 19.54 -26.84 2.39
N THR A 163 19.62 -26.65 3.72
CA THR A 163 20.65 -27.31 4.56
C THR A 163 20.45 -28.82 4.68
N GLN A 164 19.22 -29.31 4.56
CA GLN A 164 18.88 -30.74 4.63
C GLN A 164 18.72 -31.38 3.23
N GLY A 165 19.02 -30.64 2.17
CA GLY A 165 18.87 -31.07 0.77
C GLY A 165 17.94 -30.16 -0.03
N PRO A 166 17.79 -30.40 -1.35
CA PRO A 166 16.97 -29.54 -2.21
C PRO A 166 15.49 -29.60 -1.84
N THR A 167 14.89 -28.43 -1.59
CA THR A 167 13.45 -28.28 -1.31
C THR A 167 12.60 -28.16 -2.59
N GLY A 168 13.24 -27.91 -3.73
CA GLY A 168 12.57 -27.55 -4.99
C GLY A 168 12.27 -26.05 -5.13
N PHE A 169 12.55 -25.24 -4.11
CA PHE A 169 12.45 -23.78 -4.17
C PHE A 169 13.83 -23.16 -4.11
N PHE A 170 14.16 -22.37 -5.13
CA PHE A 170 15.44 -21.66 -5.21
C PHE A 170 15.21 -20.16 -5.16
N GLN A 171 15.69 -19.53 -4.10
CA GLN A 171 15.74 -18.07 -3.96
C GLN A 171 17.20 -17.68 -3.79
N SER A 172 17.68 -16.78 -4.66
CA SER A 172 19.06 -16.30 -4.62
C SER A 172 19.13 -14.88 -5.15
N GLY A 173 20.14 -14.15 -4.71
CA GLY A 173 20.49 -12.84 -5.25
C GLY A 173 21.89 -12.46 -4.79
N THR A 174 22.73 -12.01 -5.73
CA THR A 174 24.14 -11.67 -5.46
C THR A 174 24.31 -10.67 -4.31
N TYR A 175 23.35 -9.75 -4.16
CA TYR A 175 23.35 -8.71 -3.12
C TYR A 175 22.39 -9.00 -1.97
N SER A 176 21.75 -10.16 -1.95
CA SER A 176 20.88 -10.57 -0.83
C SER A 176 21.71 -10.67 0.45
N GLY A 177 21.29 -9.96 1.50
CA GLY A 177 22.02 -9.92 2.77
C GLY A 177 23.34 -9.14 2.73
N HIS A 178 23.56 -8.26 1.74
CA HIS A 178 24.79 -7.48 1.64
C HIS A 178 25.07 -6.68 2.93
N PRO A 179 26.25 -6.81 3.58
CA PRO A 179 26.51 -6.26 4.91
C PRO A 179 26.27 -4.76 5.06
N LEU A 180 26.59 -3.97 4.03
CA LEU A 180 26.33 -2.51 4.03
C LEU A 180 24.83 -2.18 4.15
N VAL A 181 23.98 -2.94 3.44
CA VAL A 181 22.52 -2.75 3.47
C VAL A 181 21.99 -3.17 4.84
N MET A 182 22.48 -4.29 5.39
CA MET A 182 22.11 -4.77 6.72
C MET A 182 22.50 -3.78 7.82
N ALA A 183 23.69 -3.18 7.74
CA ALA A 183 24.14 -2.16 8.68
C ALA A 183 23.29 -0.89 8.63
N ALA A 184 22.99 -0.37 7.42
CA ALA A 184 22.15 0.81 7.24
C ALA A 184 20.69 0.58 7.71
N GLY A 185 20.14 -0.59 7.39
CA GLY A 185 18.83 -1.04 7.85
C GLY A 185 18.76 -1.11 9.37
N LEU A 186 19.70 -1.81 10.01
CA LEU A 186 19.77 -1.92 11.46
C LEU A 186 19.88 -0.56 12.16
N ALA A 187 20.74 0.34 11.64
CA ALA A 187 20.90 1.68 12.20
C ALA A 187 19.63 2.54 12.06
N THR A 188 18.88 2.36 10.98
CA THR A 188 17.61 3.05 10.75
C THR A 188 16.52 2.51 11.67
N LEU A 189 16.32 1.19 11.68
CA LEU A 189 15.29 0.54 12.51
C LEU A 189 15.53 0.78 14.01
N SER A 190 16.79 0.86 14.45
CA SER A 190 17.14 1.18 15.85
C SER A 190 16.70 2.59 16.28
N GLN A 191 16.53 3.52 15.34
CA GLN A 191 16.04 4.88 15.61
C GLN A 191 14.51 4.97 15.57
N LEU A 192 13.85 4.02 14.90
CA LEU A 192 12.38 3.94 14.80
C LEU A 192 11.78 3.32 16.07
N THR A 193 12.00 3.99 17.20
CA THR A 193 11.41 3.62 18.48
C THR A 193 9.89 3.86 18.49
N PRO A 194 9.13 3.28 19.46
CA PRO A 194 7.72 3.61 19.64
C PRO A 194 7.45 5.12 19.78
N ALA A 195 8.37 5.88 20.39
CA ALA A 195 8.25 7.34 20.50
C ALA A 195 8.45 8.04 19.15
N ALA A 196 9.40 7.57 18.33
CA ALA A 196 9.63 8.09 16.98
C ALA A 196 8.41 7.87 16.07
N PHE A 197 7.79 6.68 16.12
CA PHE A 197 6.56 6.41 15.38
C PHE A 197 5.41 7.30 15.85
N ARG A 198 5.19 7.42 17.17
CA ARG A 198 4.14 8.32 17.71
C ARG A 198 4.33 9.75 17.24
N HIS A 199 5.54 10.30 17.36
CA HIS A 199 5.88 11.66 16.90
C HIS A 199 5.50 11.87 15.43
N MET A 200 5.94 10.99 14.53
CA MET A 200 5.63 11.13 13.11
C MET A 200 4.13 10.95 12.81
N ASN A 201 3.45 10.06 13.52
CA ASN A 201 2.03 9.79 13.31
C ASN A 201 1.17 10.98 13.80
N GLU A 202 1.46 11.53 14.97
CA GLU A 202 0.79 12.72 15.53
C GLU A 202 0.97 13.94 14.61
N LEU A 203 2.17 14.15 14.08
CA LEU A 203 2.43 15.22 13.11
C LEU A 203 1.67 15.02 11.79
N THR A 204 1.51 13.77 11.34
CA THR A 204 0.77 13.47 10.11
C THR A 204 -0.74 13.66 10.31
N GLU A 205 -1.27 13.29 11.48
CA GLU A 205 -2.65 13.56 11.86
C GLU A 205 -2.93 15.07 11.92
N HIS A 206 -2.04 15.84 12.55
CA HIS A 206 -2.11 17.30 12.58
C HIS A 206 -2.09 17.91 11.18
N LEU A 207 -1.19 17.43 10.31
CA LEU A 207 -1.12 17.84 8.90
C LEU A 207 -2.44 17.59 8.16
N CYS A 208 -2.97 16.37 8.23
CA CYS A 208 -4.22 16.01 7.55
C CYS A 208 -5.42 16.81 8.09
N TYR A 209 -5.49 17.02 9.40
CA TYR A 209 -6.51 17.87 10.01
C TYR A 209 -6.41 19.33 9.53
N GLY A 210 -5.20 19.90 9.48
CA GLY A 210 -4.94 21.24 8.97
C GLY A 210 -5.35 21.41 7.50
N ILE A 211 -4.95 20.46 6.64
CA ILE A 211 -5.35 20.43 5.23
C ILE A 211 -6.87 20.36 5.08
N ALA A 212 -7.53 19.48 5.83
CA ALA A 212 -8.99 19.35 5.80
C ALA A 212 -9.69 20.67 6.18
N ARG A 213 -9.16 21.40 7.17
CA ARG A 213 -9.66 22.74 7.53
C ARG A 213 -9.45 23.77 6.43
N GLN A 214 -8.32 23.75 5.72
CA GLN A 214 -8.07 24.65 4.58
C GLN A 214 -9.06 24.38 3.45
N LEU A 215 -9.29 23.10 3.11
CA LEU A 215 -10.28 22.70 2.11
C LEU A 215 -11.69 23.19 2.48
N LEU A 216 -12.08 23.02 3.74
CA LEU A 216 -13.39 23.49 4.23
C LEU A 216 -13.50 25.02 4.14
N ARG A 217 -12.48 25.77 4.57
CA ARG A 217 -12.45 27.24 4.54
C ARG A 217 -12.56 27.78 3.11
N LEU A 218 -11.97 27.08 2.15
CA LEU A 218 -11.94 27.46 0.73
C LEU A 218 -13.13 26.87 -0.05
N GLU A 219 -14.03 26.15 0.62
CA GLU A 219 -15.19 25.47 0.01
C GLU A 219 -14.79 24.48 -1.11
N VAL A 220 -13.59 23.89 -1.01
CA VAL A 220 -13.07 22.92 -1.98
C VAL A 220 -13.37 21.50 -1.53
N LYS A 221 -13.95 20.70 -2.45
CA LYS A 221 -14.20 19.28 -2.21
C LYS A 221 -12.89 18.49 -2.28
N GLY A 222 -12.50 17.91 -1.16
CA GLY A 222 -11.35 17.04 -1.06
C GLY A 222 -11.21 16.39 0.31
N LYS A 223 -10.32 15.41 0.39
CA LYS A 223 -10.02 14.62 1.59
C LYS A 223 -8.51 14.52 1.75
N ALA A 224 -8.01 14.77 2.96
CA ALA A 224 -6.66 14.40 3.35
C ALA A 224 -6.77 13.14 4.22
N VAL A 225 -6.06 12.08 3.83
CA VAL A 225 -6.11 10.78 4.50
C VAL A 225 -4.70 10.33 4.84
N HIS A 226 -4.55 9.57 5.91
CA HIS A 226 -3.25 9.07 6.34
C HIS A 226 -3.32 7.64 6.87
N CYS A 227 -2.17 6.98 6.85
CA CYS A 227 -1.91 5.71 7.48
C CYS A 227 -0.53 5.80 8.16
N GLY A 228 -0.54 5.92 9.48
CA GLY A 228 0.65 6.31 10.25
C GLY A 228 1.23 7.62 9.73
N SER A 229 2.50 7.58 9.33
CA SER A 229 3.27 8.73 8.84
C SER A 229 3.21 8.95 7.32
N VAL A 230 2.36 8.20 6.61
CA VAL A 230 2.10 8.33 5.17
C VAL A 230 0.76 9.03 4.99
N PHE A 231 0.65 9.97 4.04
CA PHE A 231 -0.60 10.65 3.75
C PHE A 231 -0.82 10.90 2.26
N SER A 232 -2.06 11.18 1.89
CA SER A 232 -2.48 11.56 0.56
C SER A 232 -3.51 12.68 0.63
N ILE A 233 -3.59 13.49 -0.43
CA ILE A 233 -4.62 14.52 -0.61
C ILE A 233 -5.35 14.22 -1.90
N TYR A 234 -6.66 14.04 -1.82
CA TYR A 234 -7.53 13.71 -2.94
C TYR A 234 -8.59 14.78 -3.12
N PHE A 235 -8.73 15.30 -4.34
CA PHE A 235 -9.80 16.23 -4.69
C PHE A 235 -11.00 15.45 -5.22
N THR A 236 -12.04 15.35 -4.40
CA THR A 236 -13.23 14.54 -4.65
C THR A 236 -14.36 15.00 -3.75
N ASP A 237 -15.59 14.80 -4.20
CA ASP A 237 -16.82 14.97 -3.42
C ASP A 237 -17.37 13.63 -2.88
N GLY A 238 -16.84 12.50 -3.35
CA GLY A 238 -17.30 11.15 -3.02
C GLY A 238 -16.53 10.45 -1.89
N GLU A 239 -16.99 9.25 -1.58
CA GLU A 239 -16.25 8.32 -0.71
C GLU A 239 -15.00 7.78 -1.38
N LEU A 240 -14.02 7.40 -0.55
CA LEU A 240 -12.72 6.87 -0.97
C LEU A 240 -12.54 5.49 -0.37
N THR A 241 -13.06 4.48 -1.05
CA THR A 241 -13.13 3.10 -0.54
C THR A 241 -12.27 2.14 -1.33
N ASP A 242 -12.04 2.44 -2.61
CA ASP A 242 -11.45 1.52 -3.58
C ASP A 242 -10.68 2.24 -4.70
N TYR A 243 -10.15 1.47 -5.64
CA TYR A 243 -9.46 1.98 -6.83
C TYR A 243 -10.36 2.86 -7.72
N ARG A 244 -11.65 2.53 -7.81
CA ARG A 244 -12.59 3.17 -8.75
C ARG A 244 -12.97 4.57 -8.29
N SER A 245 -13.21 4.73 -6.99
CA SER A 245 -13.40 6.03 -6.34
C SER A 245 -12.14 6.88 -6.43
N LEU A 246 -10.96 6.30 -6.18
CA LEU A 246 -9.68 6.98 -6.36
C LEU A 246 -9.47 7.47 -7.80
N SER A 247 -9.82 6.64 -8.79
CA SER A 247 -9.64 6.94 -10.22
C SER A 247 -10.48 8.13 -10.70
N ARG A 248 -11.57 8.46 -10.00
CA ARG A 248 -12.48 9.57 -10.30
C ARG A 248 -12.05 10.90 -9.67
N CYS A 249 -11.01 10.91 -8.85
CA CYS A 249 -10.50 12.14 -8.24
C CYS A 249 -9.99 13.13 -9.29
N ASP A 250 -10.08 14.43 -9.00
CA ASP A 250 -9.60 15.52 -9.86
C ASP A 250 -8.07 15.60 -9.86
N LYS A 251 -7.46 14.84 -10.78
CA LYS A 251 -6.01 14.76 -10.96
C LYS A 251 -5.41 16.06 -11.49
N GLU A 252 -6.15 16.85 -12.26
CA GLU A 252 -5.67 18.12 -12.80
C GLU A 252 -5.52 19.18 -11.70
N ARG A 253 -6.49 19.24 -10.78
CA ARG A 253 -6.36 20.07 -9.58
C ARG A 253 -5.23 19.59 -8.68
N ALA A 254 -5.12 18.27 -8.47
CA ALA A 254 -4.01 17.70 -7.69
C ALA A 254 -2.65 18.10 -8.28
N ARG A 255 -2.50 18.01 -9.60
CA ARG A 255 -1.30 18.44 -10.34
C ARG A 255 -1.04 19.94 -10.20
N SER A 256 -2.06 20.78 -10.30
CA SER A 256 -1.93 22.23 -10.18
C SER A 256 -1.48 22.65 -8.78
N VAL A 257 -2.09 22.07 -7.75
CA VAL A 257 -1.71 22.32 -6.34
C VAL A 257 -0.31 21.79 -6.05
N PHE A 258 0.05 20.61 -6.56
CA PHE A 258 1.41 20.08 -6.47
C PHE A 258 2.46 21.05 -7.03
N LEU A 259 2.23 21.61 -8.23
CA LEU A 259 3.16 22.59 -8.82
C LEU A 259 3.24 23.88 -7.99
N ALA A 260 2.10 24.39 -7.52
CA ALA A 260 2.07 25.58 -6.66
C ALA A 260 2.78 25.38 -5.31
N LEU A 261 2.73 24.17 -4.74
CA LEU A 261 3.49 23.80 -3.54
C LEU A 261 4.99 23.70 -3.82
N LEU A 262 5.36 23.15 -4.98
CA LEU A 262 6.76 23.04 -5.40
C LEU A 262 7.41 24.42 -5.55
N GLU A 263 6.70 25.39 -6.15
CA GLU A 263 7.15 26.79 -6.25
C GLU A 263 7.34 27.46 -4.88
N ARG A 264 6.66 26.95 -3.84
CA ARG A 264 6.76 27.42 -2.45
C ARG A 264 7.80 26.64 -1.62
N GLY A 265 8.56 25.75 -2.25
CA GLY A 265 9.60 24.97 -1.59
C GLY A 265 9.13 23.68 -0.93
N TYR A 266 7.89 23.25 -1.16
CA TYR A 266 7.36 21.97 -0.65
C TYR A 266 7.37 20.91 -1.74
N PHE A 267 8.29 19.95 -1.62
CA PHE A 267 8.36 18.81 -2.52
C PHE A 267 7.51 17.64 -2.00
N LEU A 268 6.39 17.40 -2.69
CA LEU A 268 5.50 16.28 -2.46
C LEU A 268 5.55 15.31 -3.65
N SER A 269 4.93 14.15 -3.51
CA SER A 269 4.70 13.23 -4.61
C SER A 269 3.78 13.85 -5.66
N HIS A 270 3.99 13.43 -6.91
CA HIS A 270 3.12 13.82 -8.01
C HIS A 270 1.66 13.42 -7.71
N ASN A 271 0.70 14.29 -8.09
CA ASN A 271 -0.73 14.16 -7.75
C ASN A 271 -1.04 14.12 -6.24
N LEU A 272 -0.11 14.49 -5.36
CA LEU A 272 -0.29 14.55 -3.91
C LEU A 272 -0.68 13.20 -3.26
N GLY A 273 -0.42 12.07 -3.94
CA GLY A 273 -0.72 10.73 -3.44
C GLY A 273 0.51 10.02 -2.86
N MET A 274 0.39 9.40 -1.69
CA MET A 274 1.46 8.63 -1.02
C MET A 274 2.71 9.48 -0.69
N ASN A 275 2.47 10.57 0.03
CA ASN A 275 3.49 11.38 0.70
C ASN A 275 3.88 10.80 2.04
N SER A 276 5.02 11.20 2.59
CA SER A 276 5.48 10.72 3.90
C SER A 276 6.21 11.78 4.68
N LEU A 277 5.96 11.84 5.99
CA LEU A 277 6.82 12.58 6.92
C LEU A 277 8.05 11.75 7.30
N SER A 278 9.15 12.42 7.58
CA SER A 278 10.39 11.82 8.09
C SER A 278 10.64 12.24 9.55
N LEU A 279 11.47 11.46 10.25
CA LEU A 279 11.74 11.69 11.68
C LEU A 279 12.23 13.12 12.03
N PRO A 280 13.03 13.80 11.20
CA PRO A 280 13.45 15.17 11.50
C PRO A 280 12.33 16.22 11.46
N ILE A 281 11.18 15.93 10.85
CA ILE A 281 10.05 16.87 10.75
C ILE A 281 9.54 17.25 12.14
N GLN A 282 9.15 18.52 12.27
CA GLN A 282 8.68 19.16 13.51
C GLN A 282 7.36 19.88 13.23
N ALA A 283 6.66 20.31 14.28
CA ALA A 283 5.38 21.01 14.17
C ALA A 283 5.44 22.23 13.23
N GLU A 284 6.49 23.06 13.32
CA GLU A 284 6.66 24.23 12.46
C GLU A 284 6.74 23.91 10.96
N HIS A 285 7.34 22.77 10.60
CA HIS A 285 7.38 22.31 9.21
C HIS A 285 5.99 21.88 8.72
N VAL A 286 5.19 21.27 9.60
CA VAL A 286 3.82 20.85 9.32
C VAL A 286 2.90 22.06 9.19
N ASP A 287 2.99 23.02 10.11
CA ASP A 287 2.22 24.27 10.09
C ASP A 287 2.51 25.05 8.80
N GLY A 288 3.80 25.18 8.44
CA GLY A 288 4.19 25.82 7.18
C GLY A 288 3.59 25.12 5.95
N LEU A 289 3.54 23.79 5.93
CA LEU A 289 2.93 23.04 4.83
C LEU A 289 1.40 23.23 4.79
N ILE A 290 0.72 23.30 5.93
CA ILE A 290 -0.72 23.57 6.00
C ILE A 290 -1.03 24.94 5.40
N ASP A 291 -0.26 25.96 5.77
CA ASP A 291 -0.44 27.32 5.28
C ASP A 291 -0.15 27.41 3.77
N ALA A 292 0.98 26.86 3.32
CA ALA A 292 1.34 26.81 1.91
C ALA A 292 0.33 26.04 1.06
N PHE A 293 -0.28 24.97 1.61
CA PHE A 293 -1.37 24.26 0.95
C PHE A 293 -2.60 25.14 0.78
N GLY A 294 -3.02 25.87 1.82
CA GLY A 294 -4.15 26.80 1.74
C GLY A 294 -3.95 27.88 0.68
N GLU A 295 -2.74 28.45 0.59
CA GLU A 295 -2.38 29.40 -0.46
C GLU A 295 -2.36 28.77 -1.85
N ALA A 296 -1.78 27.58 -1.99
CA ALA A 296 -1.69 26.86 -3.25
C ALA A 296 -3.07 26.51 -3.80
N VAL A 297 -3.99 26.01 -2.95
CA VAL A 297 -5.37 25.76 -3.36
C VAL A 297 -6.04 27.08 -3.77
N GLY A 298 -5.93 28.13 -2.95
CA GLY A 298 -6.52 29.45 -3.25
C GLY A 298 -6.05 30.07 -4.56
N ALA A 299 -4.78 29.87 -4.94
CA ALA A 299 -4.23 30.35 -6.21
C ALA A 299 -4.68 29.55 -7.44
N THR A 300 -5.27 28.36 -7.23
CA THR A 300 -5.75 27.46 -8.30
C THR A 300 -7.27 27.46 -8.46
N LEU A 301 -7.98 28.27 -7.66
CA LEU A 301 -9.42 28.54 -7.81
C LEU A 301 -9.67 29.56 -8.91
#